data_AF-A0A383CVP5-F1
#
_entry.id   AF-A0A383CVP5-F1
#
_cell.length_a   1.000
_cell.length_b   1.000
_cell.length_c   1.000
_cell.angle_alpha   90.00
_cell.angle_beta   90.00
_cell.angle_gamma   90.00
#
_symmetry.space_group_name_H-M   'P 1'
#
loop_
_entity.id
_entity.type
_entity.pdbx_description
1 polymer ?
#
loop_
_entity_poly.entity_id
_entity_poly.type
_entity_poly.pdbx_seq_one_letter_code
_entity_poly.pdbx_strand_id
1 'polypeptide(L)'
;GFDSQDIHLLPMGRTAALVVRYPGDGSSGRKPILLSAHMDVVDALPEDWQRDPFTLIEENGYYFGRGASDNKFGMSVLVATLMRLKAEGFLPSRDLVLALSGDEESYMETTRQLATDYRHLTDAEFALIADGGGGHLDEVTGEAIAFSVDVAEKTYATFEMTARNAGGHSSLPRTDNAIKDLTLALTKIFNFEFPVEDSELTRSYFRQTALLLGGQLGQAMTRFSDNPADKEAVALLR
;
A
#
# COMPACT_ATOMS: atom_id res chain seq x y z
N GLY A 1 22.98 -10.24 18.08
CA GLY A 1 21.71 -9.79 17.47
C GLY A 1 22.03 -8.70 16.49
N PHE A 2 21.94 -7.43 16.89
CA PHE A 2 22.53 -6.28 16.19
C PHE A 2 23.22 -5.40 17.24
N ASP A 3 24.19 -4.58 16.84
CA ASP A 3 24.82 -3.65 17.78
C ASP A 3 23.83 -2.53 18.11
N SER A 4 23.84 -2.03 19.34
CA SER A 4 22.90 -0.97 19.77
C SER A 4 23.03 0.30 18.95
N GLN A 5 24.21 0.58 18.39
CA GLN A 5 24.46 1.71 17.51
C GLN A 5 23.75 1.59 16.15
N ASP A 6 23.38 0.37 15.74
CA ASP A 6 22.70 0.09 14.47
C ASP A 6 21.17 0.11 14.61
N ILE A 7 20.65 0.31 15.82
CA ILE A 7 19.21 0.28 16.12
C ILE A 7 18.77 1.68 16.55
N HIS A 8 17.89 2.28 15.76
CA HIS A 8 17.36 3.62 16.00
C HIS A 8 15.84 3.55 16.14
N LEU A 9 15.36 3.69 17.37
CA LEU A 9 13.95 3.95 17.65
C LEU A 9 13.75 5.46 17.71
N LEU A 10 12.86 5.98 16.86
CA LEU A 10 12.64 7.41 16.66
C LEU A 10 11.20 7.76 17.06
N PRO A 11 10.96 8.18 18.32
CA PRO A 11 9.61 8.53 18.78
C PRO A 11 9.08 9.79 18.11
N MET A 12 7.80 9.77 17.74
CA MET A 12 7.13 10.84 17.01
C MET A 12 5.70 11.03 17.53
N GLY A 13 5.53 11.92 18.50
CA GLY A 13 4.24 12.08 19.18
C GLY A 13 3.78 10.79 19.85
N ARG A 14 2.71 10.19 19.33
CA ARG A 14 2.14 8.92 19.83
C ARG A 14 2.60 7.69 19.04
N THR A 15 3.44 7.87 18.03
CA THR A 15 3.99 6.79 17.21
C THR A 15 5.53 6.78 17.28
N ALA A 16 6.17 5.88 16.54
CA ALA A 16 7.61 5.85 16.35
C ALA A 16 7.98 5.23 14.99
N ALA A 17 9.14 5.59 14.46
CA ALA A 17 9.81 4.83 13.42
C ALA A 17 10.90 3.93 14.02
N LEU A 18 11.15 2.78 13.41
CA LEU A 18 12.29 1.92 13.74
C LEU A 18 13.20 1.79 12.53
N VAL A 19 14.48 2.16 12.68
CA VAL A 19 15.51 1.92 11.67
C VAL A 19 16.55 0.95 12.23
N VAL A 20 16.85 -0.12 11.50
CA VAL A 20 17.90 -1.08 11.85
C VAL A 20 18.87 -1.25 10.70
N ARG A 21 20.16 -1.01 10.93
CA ARG A 21 21.21 -1.25 9.94
C ARG A 21 21.80 -2.65 10.13
N TYR A 22 21.98 -3.37 9.03
CA TYR A 22 22.79 -4.57 8.92
C TYR A 22 24.04 -4.21 8.13
N PRO A 23 25.18 -3.97 8.81
CA PRO A 23 26.43 -3.65 8.14
C PRO A 23 26.90 -4.78 7.22
N GLY A 24 27.24 -4.44 5.98
CA GLY A 24 27.93 -5.34 5.06
C GLY A 24 29.44 -5.26 5.18
N ASP A 25 30.15 -6.12 4.44
CA ASP A 25 31.62 -6.06 4.34
C ASP A 25 32.13 -4.94 3.41
N GLY A 26 31.21 -4.27 2.70
CA GLY A 26 31.49 -3.19 1.76
C GLY A 26 32.14 -3.64 0.45
N SER A 27 32.31 -4.94 0.20
CA SER A 27 33.00 -5.49 -0.97
C SER A 27 32.38 -5.08 -2.31
N SER A 28 31.09 -4.75 -2.34
CA SER A 28 30.42 -4.26 -3.55
C SER A 28 30.71 -2.79 -3.88
N GLY A 29 31.11 -1.97 -2.89
CA GLY A 29 31.22 -0.52 -3.03
C GLY A 29 29.90 0.21 -3.34
N ARG A 30 28.75 -0.49 -3.27
CA ARG A 30 27.42 0.07 -3.58
C ARG A 30 26.75 0.65 -2.35
N LYS A 31 25.78 1.55 -2.59
CA LYS A 31 24.91 2.12 -1.54
C LYS A 31 24.03 1.02 -0.89
N PRO A 32 23.46 1.25 0.31
CA PRO A 32 22.61 0.26 1.00
C PRO A 32 21.35 -0.16 0.22
N ILE A 33 20.71 -1.28 0.57
CA ILE A 33 19.31 -1.59 0.19
C ILE A 33 18.41 -1.16 1.35
N LEU A 34 17.34 -0.39 1.06
CA LEU A 34 16.30 -0.11 2.04
C LEU A 34 15.22 -1.21 1.96
N LEU A 35 14.82 -1.74 3.11
CA LEU A 35 13.72 -2.68 3.29
C LEU A 35 12.66 -1.95 4.11
N SER A 36 11.46 -1.78 3.57
CA SER A 36 10.42 -0.92 4.16
C SER A 36 9.12 -1.68 4.40
N ALA A 37 8.46 -1.35 5.50
CA ALA A 37 7.11 -1.77 5.87
C ALA A 37 6.56 -0.77 6.91
N HIS A 38 5.29 -0.88 7.30
CA HIS A 38 4.72 -0.07 8.38
C HIS A 38 4.18 -0.92 9.54
N MET A 39 4.11 -0.32 10.73
CA MET A 39 3.79 -1.00 11.99
C MET A 39 2.35 -0.77 12.47
N ASP A 40 1.78 0.37 12.08
CA ASP A 40 0.42 0.75 12.39
C ASP A 40 -0.59 -0.04 11.56
N VAL A 41 -1.85 0.07 11.96
CA VAL A 41 -2.99 -0.59 11.34
C VAL A 41 -4.19 0.33 11.50
N VAL A 42 -5.13 0.32 10.56
CA VAL A 42 -6.42 1.01 10.75
C VAL A 42 -7.23 0.45 11.91
N ASP A 43 -8.24 1.23 12.34
CA ASP A 43 -9.18 0.84 13.37
C ASP A 43 -9.94 -0.47 13.04
N ALA A 44 -10.34 -1.18 14.10
CA ALA A 44 -11.20 -2.36 14.03
C ALA A 44 -12.15 -2.37 15.22
N LEU A 45 -13.45 -2.23 14.94
CA LEU A 45 -14.51 -2.35 15.95
C LEU A 45 -14.88 -3.82 16.13
N PRO A 46 -14.75 -4.41 17.33
CA PRO A 46 -15.03 -5.83 17.55
C PRO A 46 -16.43 -6.28 17.10
N GLU A 47 -17.44 -5.42 17.20
CA GLU A 47 -18.82 -5.70 16.78
C GLU A 47 -19.00 -5.93 15.26
N ASP A 48 -18.08 -5.40 14.44
CA ASP A 48 -18.11 -5.56 12.99
C ASP A 48 -17.38 -6.84 12.52
N TRP A 49 -16.74 -7.56 13.45
CA TRP A 49 -15.89 -8.70 13.12
C TRP A 49 -16.49 -10.03 13.58
N GLN A 50 -16.36 -11.05 12.74
CA GLN A 50 -16.74 -12.43 13.09
C GLN A 50 -15.78 -13.10 14.08
N ARG A 51 -14.56 -12.57 14.18
CA ARG A 51 -13.47 -13.05 15.04
C ARG A 51 -12.89 -11.85 15.77
N ASP A 52 -12.28 -12.06 16.93
CA ASP A 52 -11.59 -10.96 17.61
C ASP A 52 -10.52 -10.35 16.67
N PRO A 53 -10.58 -9.04 16.37
CA PRO A 53 -9.70 -8.44 15.37
C PRO A 53 -8.23 -8.42 15.80
N PHE A 54 -7.93 -8.46 17.10
CA PHE A 54 -6.57 -8.34 17.61
C PHE A 54 -5.99 -9.66 18.12
N THR A 55 -6.66 -10.76 17.80
CA THR A 55 -6.19 -12.14 18.01
C THR A 55 -5.91 -12.78 16.66
N LEU A 56 -4.66 -13.19 16.42
CA LEU A 56 -4.33 -13.92 15.20
C LEU A 56 -4.96 -15.32 15.25
N ILE A 57 -5.86 -15.61 14.33
CA ILE A 57 -6.59 -16.88 14.25
C ILE A 57 -6.27 -17.55 12.92
N GLU A 58 -5.74 -18.77 12.98
CA GLU A 58 -5.57 -19.64 11.83
C GLU A 58 -6.79 -20.57 11.69
N GLU A 59 -7.43 -20.55 10.53
CA GLU A 59 -8.59 -21.40 10.25
C GLU A 59 -8.68 -21.70 8.74
N ASN A 60 -8.85 -22.97 8.38
CA ASN A 60 -9.02 -23.42 6.98
C ASN A 60 -7.90 -22.96 6.03
N GLY A 61 -6.67 -22.80 6.53
CA GLY A 61 -5.53 -22.32 5.75
C GLY A 61 -5.46 -20.80 5.59
N TYR A 62 -6.33 -20.05 6.27
CA TYR A 62 -6.34 -18.60 6.29
C TYR A 62 -5.94 -18.06 7.66
N TYR A 63 -5.34 -16.87 7.68
CA TYR A 63 -4.99 -16.14 8.88
C TYR A 63 -5.88 -14.89 9.00
N PHE A 64 -6.62 -14.81 10.10
CA PHE A 64 -7.52 -13.70 10.40
C PHE A 64 -6.95 -12.83 11.52
N GLY A 65 -6.99 -11.53 11.33
CA GLY A 65 -6.60 -10.51 12.31
C GLY A 65 -6.33 -9.17 11.64
N ARG A 66 -6.61 -8.07 12.34
CA ARG A 66 -6.23 -6.72 11.92
C ARG A 66 -4.70 -6.64 11.88
N GLY A 67 -4.16 -6.30 10.71
CA GLY A 67 -2.72 -6.32 10.46
C GLY A 67 -2.21 -7.61 9.82
N ALA A 68 -3.02 -8.68 9.76
CA ALA A 68 -2.55 -9.99 9.31
C ALA A 68 -2.12 -10.02 7.83
N SER A 69 -2.62 -9.10 7.00
CA SER A 69 -2.09 -8.84 5.66
C SER A 69 -1.40 -7.47 5.64
N ASP A 70 -2.16 -6.43 5.95
CA ASP A 70 -1.76 -5.02 5.83
C ASP A 70 -1.41 -4.39 7.20
N ASN A 71 -0.13 -4.16 7.53
CA ASN A 71 1.08 -4.66 6.85
C ASN A 71 1.97 -5.53 7.74
N LYS A 72 1.44 -6.03 8.87
CA LYS A 72 2.25 -6.80 9.83
C LYS A 72 2.80 -8.09 9.24
N PHE A 73 2.17 -8.67 8.21
CA PHE A 73 2.76 -9.79 7.47
C PHE A 73 4.08 -9.40 6.82
N GLY A 74 4.08 -8.41 5.93
CA GLY A 74 5.29 -7.93 5.25
C GLY A 74 6.38 -7.50 6.23
N MET A 75 6.01 -6.72 7.24
CA MET A 75 6.90 -6.33 8.33
C MET A 75 7.53 -7.56 9.03
N SER A 76 6.72 -8.54 9.44
CA SER A 76 7.20 -9.72 10.15
C SER A 76 8.14 -10.58 9.31
N VAL A 77 7.87 -10.71 8.01
CA VAL A 77 8.72 -11.44 7.05
C VAL A 77 10.09 -10.78 6.93
N LEU A 78 10.14 -9.44 6.79
CA LEU A 78 11.41 -8.71 6.72
C LEU A 78 12.22 -8.87 8.01
N VAL A 79 11.59 -8.66 9.17
CA VAL A 79 12.25 -8.77 10.48
C VAL A 79 12.78 -10.19 10.71
N ALA A 80 11.94 -11.21 10.51
CA ALA A 80 12.33 -12.60 10.69
C ALA A 80 13.47 -13.01 9.75
N THR A 81 13.43 -12.55 8.49
CA THR A 81 14.48 -12.82 7.50
C THR A 81 15.81 -12.21 7.91
N LEU A 82 15.84 -10.94 8.33
CA LEU A 82 17.08 -10.29 8.76
C LEU A 82 17.65 -10.94 10.04
N MET A 83 16.80 -11.27 11.00
CA MET A 83 17.20 -11.99 12.22
C MET A 83 17.82 -13.34 11.88
N ARG A 84 17.20 -14.09 10.95
CA ARG A 84 17.70 -15.38 10.49
C ARG A 84 19.05 -15.26 9.78
N LEU A 85 19.18 -14.35 8.81
CA LEU A 85 20.44 -14.12 8.10
C LEU A 85 21.57 -13.81 9.07
N LYS A 86 21.31 -12.97 10.08
CA LYS A 86 22.30 -12.66 11.11
C LYS A 86 22.67 -13.87 11.97
N ALA A 87 21.69 -14.66 12.38
CA ALA A 87 21.93 -15.88 13.16
C ALA A 87 22.73 -16.92 12.38
N GLU A 88 22.56 -16.98 11.05
CA GLU A 88 23.29 -17.86 10.13
C GLU A 88 24.69 -17.33 9.77
N GLY A 89 25.09 -16.15 10.25
CA GLY A 89 26.40 -15.56 9.98
C GLY A 89 26.55 -15.00 8.57
N PHE A 90 25.43 -14.73 7.87
CA PHE A 90 25.47 -14.08 6.57
C PHE A 90 26.15 -12.71 6.66
N LEU A 91 27.03 -12.41 5.72
CA LEU A 91 27.70 -11.11 5.63
C LEU A 91 27.38 -10.51 4.26
N PRO A 92 26.47 -9.51 4.17
CA PRO A 92 26.09 -8.93 2.89
C PRO A 92 27.23 -8.10 2.30
N SER A 93 27.29 -7.99 0.97
CA SER A 93 28.33 -7.21 0.27
C SER A 93 28.13 -5.69 0.30
N ARG A 94 26.99 -5.25 0.83
CA ARG A 94 26.53 -3.87 1.05
C ARG A 94 25.60 -3.87 2.27
N ASP A 95 25.40 -2.71 2.88
CA ASP A 95 24.47 -2.60 3.99
C ASP A 95 23.03 -2.93 3.56
N LEU A 96 22.29 -3.56 4.47
CA LEU A 96 20.83 -3.63 4.42
C LEU A 96 20.28 -2.72 5.52
N VAL A 97 19.27 -1.92 5.21
CA VAL A 97 18.62 -1.01 6.16
C VAL A 97 17.16 -1.40 6.24
N LEU A 98 16.69 -1.82 7.40
CA LEU A 98 15.27 -1.95 7.68
C LEU A 98 14.75 -0.59 8.16
N ALA A 99 13.67 -0.09 7.57
CA ALA A 99 12.97 1.09 8.06
C ALA A 99 11.48 0.77 8.19
N LEU A 100 10.96 0.89 9.41
CA LEU A 100 9.55 0.67 9.73
C LEU A 100 8.91 2.00 10.12
N SER A 101 7.95 2.47 9.33
CA SER A 101 7.09 3.62 9.68
C SER A 101 6.01 3.19 10.68
N GLY A 102 5.37 4.15 11.35
CA GLY A 102 4.38 3.87 12.38
C GLY A 102 3.08 4.65 12.26
N ASP A 103 2.85 5.34 11.15
CA ASP A 103 1.63 6.12 10.91
C ASP A 103 1.29 6.25 9.42
N GLU A 104 1.60 5.20 8.65
CA GLU A 104 1.30 5.13 7.22
C GLU A 104 -0.21 5.35 6.98
N GLU A 105 -1.04 4.70 7.80
CA GLU A 105 -2.49 4.61 7.68
C GLU A 105 -3.21 5.90 8.11
N SER A 106 -2.47 6.93 8.50
CA SER A 106 -3.02 8.15 9.09
C SER A 106 -2.37 9.43 8.59
N TYR A 107 -1.13 9.70 9.01
CA TYR A 107 -0.52 11.03 8.85
C TYR A 107 0.74 11.03 8.00
N MET A 108 1.37 9.87 7.78
CA MET A 108 2.61 9.72 7.03
C MET A 108 3.79 10.55 7.58
N GLU A 109 3.73 10.96 8.86
CA GLU A 109 4.73 11.83 9.46
C GLU A 109 6.05 11.09 9.68
N THR A 110 5.99 9.83 10.11
CA THR A 110 7.19 9.00 10.28
C THR A 110 7.89 8.75 8.95
N THR A 111 7.15 8.38 7.90
CA THR A 111 7.68 8.21 6.54
C THR A 111 8.31 9.50 6.02
N ARG A 112 7.65 10.65 6.21
CA ARG A 112 8.18 11.95 5.78
C ARG A 112 9.50 12.28 6.48
N GLN A 113 9.59 12.11 7.79
CA GLN A 113 10.83 12.39 8.51
C GLN A 113 11.95 11.39 8.19
N LEU A 114 11.62 10.11 7.95
CA LEU A 114 12.59 9.13 7.43
C LEU A 114 13.14 9.55 6.06
N ALA A 115 12.35 10.24 5.23
CA ALA A 115 12.78 10.74 3.93
C ALA A 115 13.53 12.09 4.01
N THR A 116 13.37 12.87 5.09
CA THR A 116 14.00 14.19 5.28
C THR A 116 15.01 14.19 6.43
N ASP A 117 14.57 14.35 7.67
CA ASP A 117 15.39 14.69 8.82
C ASP A 117 16.29 13.52 9.24
N TYR A 118 15.77 12.31 9.08
CA TYR A 118 16.48 11.05 9.32
C TYR A 118 16.97 10.38 8.04
N ARG A 119 17.05 11.12 6.92
CA ARG A 119 17.52 10.58 5.64
C ARG A 119 18.92 9.97 5.71
N HIS A 120 19.76 10.46 6.61
CA HIS A 120 21.10 9.91 6.84
C HIS A 120 21.06 8.45 7.35
N LEU A 121 19.96 8.01 7.97
CA LEU A 121 19.77 6.63 8.42
C LEU A 121 19.23 5.72 7.30
N THR A 122 18.47 6.28 6.36
CA THR A 122 17.70 5.56 5.33
C THR A 122 18.24 5.70 3.90
N ASP A 123 19.31 6.48 3.68
CA ASP A 123 19.86 6.63 2.32
C ASP A 123 20.30 5.28 1.74
N ALA A 124 19.77 4.97 0.57
CA ALA A 124 19.91 3.69 -0.08
C ALA A 124 19.95 3.86 -1.61
N GLU A 125 20.39 2.81 -2.31
CA GLU A 125 20.37 2.78 -3.77
C GLU A 125 18.95 2.62 -4.32
N PHE A 126 18.16 1.77 -3.65
CA PHE A 126 16.76 1.50 -3.94
C PHE A 126 16.08 0.95 -2.69
N ALA A 127 14.76 0.91 -2.72
CA ALA A 127 13.92 0.34 -1.66
C ALA A 127 13.19 -0.90 -2.17
N LEU A 128 13.06 -1.90 -1.29
CA LEU A 128 12.11 -2.99 -1.40
C LEU A 128 11.04 -2.77 -0.34
N ILE A 129 9.81 -2.58 -0.77
CA ILE A 129 8.68 -2.29 0.13
C ILE A 129 7.87 -3.59 0.24
N ALA A 130 7.70 -4.09 1.46
CA ALA A 130 6.94 -5.31 1.72
C ALA A 130 5.45 -5.00 1.93
N ASP A 131 4.91 -4.10 1.11
CA ASP A 131 3.56 -3.56 1.22
C ASP A 131 2.97 -3.33 -0.17
N GLY A 132 2.77 -4.44 -0.87
CA GLY A 132 2.40 -4.47 -2.28
C GLY A 132 2.85 -5.76 -2.95
N GLY A 133 2.34 -5.99 -4.16
CA GLY A 133 2.56 -7.21 -4.92
C GLY A 133 2.02 -8.46 -4.22
N GLY A 134 2.61 -9.60 -4.55
CA GLY A 134 2.36 -10.87 -3.87
C GLY A 134 1.69 -11.95 -4.72
N GLY A 135 1.42 -13.08 -4.05
CA GLY A 135 0.84 -14.26 -4.67
C GLY A 135 -0.65 -14.10 -4.90
N HIS A 136 -1.09 -14.43 -6.12
CA HIS A 136 -2.49 -14.46 -6.51
C HIS A 136 -2.91 -15.92 -6.71
N LEU A 137 -4.00 -16.31 -6.07
CA LEU A 137 -4.61 -17.63 -6.21
C LEU A 137 -5.90 -17.52 -7.03
N ASP A 138 -6.25 -18.59 -7.74
CA ASP A 138 -7.56 -18.76 -8.33
C ASP A 138 -8.60 -18.96 -7.22
N GLU A 139 -9.65 -18.15 -7.18
CA GLU A 139 -10.66 -18.20 -6.12
C GLU A 139 -11.50 -19.49 -6.14
N VAL A 140 -11.56 -20.20 -7.26
CA VAL A 140 -12.34 -21.43 -7.44
C VAL A 140 -11.49 -22.67 -7.16
N THR A 141 -10.29 -22.74 -7.75
CA THR A 141 -9.43 -23.93 -7.65
C THR A 141 -8.43 -23.84 -6.50
N GLY A 142 -8.10 -22.64 -6.03
CA GLY A 142 -7.04 -22.39 -5.05
C GLY A 142 -5.62 -22.53 -5.61
N GLU A 143 -5.47 -22.71 -6.92
CA GLU A 143 -4.16 -22.86 -7.57
C GLU A 143 -3.47 -21.50 -7.73
N ALA A 144 -2.13 -21.49 -7.66
CA ALA A 144 -1.35 -20.28 -7.85
C ALA A 144 -1.39 -19.81 -9.31
N ILE A 145 -1.79 -18.55 -9.52
CA ILE A 145 -1.86 -17.92 -10.84
C ILE A 145 -0.57 -17.13 -11.11
N ALA A 146 -0.19 -16.25 -10.19
CA ALA A 146 0.89 -15.30 -10.40
C ALA A 146 1.53 -14.87 -9.08
N PHE A 147 2.78 -14.40 -9.16
CA PHE A 147 3.41 -13.64 -8.10
C PHE A 147 3.84 -12.30 -8.69
N SER A 148 3.23 -11.20 -8.24
CA SER A 148 3.50 -9.86 -8.77
C SER A 148 4.56 -9.14 -7.94
N VAL A 149 5.33 -8.30 -8.64
CA VAL A 149 6.23 -7.31 -8.03
C VAL A 149 5.76 -5.95 -8.51
N ASP A 150 5.32 -5.14 -7.56
CA ASP A 150 4.82 -3.81 -7.86
C ASP A 150 5.97 -2.82 -7.94
N VAL A 151 5.87 -1.88 -8.88
CA VAL A 151 6.92 -0.90 -9.18
C VAL A 151 6.40 0.54 -9.18
N ALA A 152 5.10 0.72 -9.00
CA ALA A 152 4.44 2.00 -8.93
C ALA A 152 3.08 1.85 -8.24
N GLU A 153 2.61 2.92 -7.61
CA GLU A 153 1.30 3.00 -6.96
C GLU A 153 0.57 4.26 -7.42
N LYS A 154 -0.76 4.25 -7.36
CA LYS A 154 -1.56 5.45 -7.56
C LYS A 154 -1.48 6.32 -6.31
N THR A 155 -1.45 7.63 -6.49
CA THR A 155 -1.60 8.57 -5.38
C THR A 155 -3.06 8.99 -5.24
N TYR A 156 -3.44 9.46 -4.05
CA TYR A 156 -4.75 10.03 -3.77
C TYR A 156 -4.64 11.49 -3.34
N ALA A 157 -5.76 12.20 -3.44
CA ALA A 157 -5.90 13.55 -2.90
C ALA A 157 -7.23 13.67 -2.17
N THR A 158 -7.18 14.21 -0.96
CA THR A 158 -8.36 14.47 -0.14
C THR A 158 -8.75 15.94 -0.25
N PHE A 159 -10.02 16.21 -0.50
CA PHE A 159 -10.56 17.57 -0.66
C PHE A 159 -11.68 17.82 0.35
N GLU A 160 -11.68 19.00 0.98
CA GLU A 160 -12.81 19.48 1.77
C GLU A 160 -13.69 20.41 0.91
N MET A 161 -14.99 20.15 0.88
CA MET A 161 -15.96 20.98 0.15
C MET A 161 -16.99 21.57 1.12
N THR A 162 -17.10 22.89 1.12
CA THR A 162 -18.05 23.64 1.95
C THR A 162 -18.99 24.48 1.09
N ALA A 163 -20.30 24.27 1.24
CA ALA A 163 -21.33 25.15 0.68
C ALA A 163 -21.87 26.11 1.77
N ARG A 164 -22.03 27.39 1.44
CA ARG A 164 -22.58 28.41 2.36
C ARG A 164 -23.77 29.11 1.72
N ASN A 165 -24.84 29.28 2.50
CA ASN A 165 -26.05 29.98 2.09
C ASN A 165 -26.63 30.76 3.28
N ALA A 166 -27.38 31.82 3.03
CA ALA A 166 -28.02 32.59 4.08
C ALA A 166 -29.09 31.75 4.81
N GLY A 167 -29.21 31.94 6.14
CA GLY A 167 -30.23 31.26 6.93
C GLY A 167 -31.67 31.66 6.53
N GLY A 168 -32.62 30.76 6.77
CA GLY A 168 -34.05 30.97 6.51
C GLY A 168 -34.92 30.16 7.46
N HIS A 169 -36.21 30.50 7.54
CA HIS A 169 -37.17 29.79 8.38
C HIS A 169 -37.58 28.46 7.73
N SER A 170 -37.47 27.34 8.44
CA SER A 170 -37.70 25.99 7.86
C SER A 170 -39.13 25.77 7.34
N SER A 171 -40.12 26.49 7.88
CA SER A 171 -41.50 26.45 7.39
C SER A 171 -41.76 27.28 6.12
N LEU A 172 -40.77 28.06 5.65
CA LEU A 172 -40.82 28.84 4.42
C LEU A 172 -39.70 28.34 3.49
N PRO A 173 -39.85 27.12 2.95
CA PRO A 173 -38.78 26.48 2.19
C PRO A 173 -38.42 27.31 0.95
N ARG A 174 -37.12 27.52 0.77
CA ARG A 174 -36.54 28.16 -0.40
C ARG A 174 -35.95 27.13 -1.35
N THR A 175 -35.94 27.45 -2.63
CA THR A 175 -35.38 26.60 -3.67
C THR A 175 -33.85 26.66 -3.75
N ASP A 176 -33.22 27.62 -3.06
CA ASP A 176 -31.77 27.82 -2.95
C ASP A 176 -31.31 27.62 -1.50
N ASN A 177 -30.46 26.63 -1.25
CA ASN A 177 -29.87 26.38 0.07
C ASN A 177 -28.58 25.57 -0.06
N ALA A 178 -27.73 25.66 0.98
CA ALA A 178 -26.42 25.02 0.99
C ALA A 178 -26.48 23.48 0.85
N ILE A 179 -27.53 22.84 1.37
CA ILE A 179 -27.70 21.37 1.26
C ILE A 179 -27.88 21.01 -0.22
N LYS A 180 -28.80 21.71 -0.91
CA LYS A 180 -29.03 21.50 -2.35
C LYS A 180 -27.77 21.74 -3.17
N ASP A 181 -27.05 22.84 -2.92
CA ASP A 181 -25.84 23.17 -3.66
C ASP A 181 -24.76 22.09 -3.47
N LEU A 182 -24.57 21.62 -2.24
CA LEU A 182 -23.64 20.55 -1.92
C LEU A 182 -24.07 19.21 -2.57
N THR A 183 -25.35 18.86 -2.48
CA THR A 183 -25.89 17.65 -3.12
C THR A 183 -25.65 17.68 -4.63
N LEU A 184 -25.92 18.79 -5.31
CA LEU A 184 -25.71 18.91 -6.75
C LEU A 184 -24.23 18.80 -7.13
N ALA A 185 -23.33 19.37 -6.33
CA ALA A 185 -21.88 19.23 -6.55
C ALA A 185 -21.43 17.77 -6.38
N LEU A 186 -21.86 17.11 -5.29
CA LEU A 186 -21.55 15.70 -5.03
C LEU A 186 -22.10 14.77 -6.13
N THR A 187 -23.32 15.01 -6.62
CA THR A 187 -23.88 14.24 -7.75
C THR A 187 -23.04 14.39 -9.01
N LYS A 188 -22.48 15.58 -9.29
CA LYS A 188 -21.59 15.76 -10.44
C LYS A 188 -20.28 14.98 -10.28
N ILE A 189 -19.70 14.98 -9.08
CA ILE A 189 -18.47 14.23 -8.79
C ILE A 189 -18.72 12.72 -8.89
N PHE A 190 -19.81 12.23 -8.29
CA PHE A 190 -20.15 10.80 -8.32
C PHE A 190 -20.38 10.28 -9.74
N ASN A 191 -21.00 11.09 -10.61
CA ASN A 191 -21.23 10.74 -12.01
C ASN A 191 -20.06 11.12 -12.93
N PHE A 192 -18.96 11.64 -12.40
CA PHE A 192 -17.81 12.00 -13.21
C PHE A 192 -16.98 10.75 -13.53
N GLU A 193 -16.97 10.38 -14.80
CA GLU A 193 -16.04 9.36 -15.28
C GLU A 193 -14.68 10.00 -15.58
N PHE A 194 -13.66 9.60 -14.82
CA PHE A 194 -12.29 9.99 -15.12
C PHE A 194 -11.86 9.44 -16.49
N PRO A 195 -11.00 10.16 -17.24
CA PRO A 195 -10.39 9.62 -18.43
C PRO A 195 -9.59 8.36 -18.10
N VAL A 196 -9.47 7.47 -19.08
CA VAL A 196 -8.56 6.32 -18.98
C VAL A 196 -7.14 6.88 -19.07
N GLU A 197 -6.35 6.58 -18.04
CA GLU A 197 -4.91 6.85 -18.02
C GLU A 197 -4.17 5.52 -18.10
N ASP A 198 -3.16 5.46 -18.96
CA ASP A 198 -2.31 4.29 -19.12
C ASP A 198 -0.82 4.66 -19.07
N SER A 199 -0.02 3.65 -18.77
CA SER A 199 1.44 3.73 -18.80
C SER A 199 2.01 2.47 -19.43
N GLU A 200 3.29 2.49 -19.76
CA GLU A 200 3.99 1.27 -20.17
C GLU A 200 3.83 0.15 -19.12
N LEU A 201 3.89 0.49 -17.83
CA LEU A 201 3.72 -0.45 -16.73
C LEU A 201 2.32 -1.05 -16.72
N THR A 202 1.28 -0.22 -16.80
CA THR A 202 -0.13 -0.67 -16.79
C THR A 202 -0.43 -1.58 -17.97
N ARG A 203 0.03 -1.20 -19.18
CA ARG A 203 -0.16 -2.03 -20.38
C ARG A 203 0.65 -3.32 -20.33
N SER A 204 1.86 -3.28 -19.77
CA SER A 204 2.68 -4.47 -19.57
C SER A 204 2.00 -5.45 -18.62
N TYR A 205 1.48 -4.95 -17.48
CA TYR A 205 0.68 -5.75 -16.54
C TYR A 205 -0.49 -6.44 -17.26
N PHE A 206 -1.36 -5.68 -17.94
CA PHE A 206 -2.51 -6.28 -18.62
C PHE A 206 -2.09 -7.29 -19.70
N ARG A 207 -1.02 -7.01 -20.45
CA ARG A 207 -0.51 -7.93 -21.47
C ARG A 207 -0.02 -9.25 -20.88
N GLN A 208 0.71 -9.21 -19.77
CA GLN A 208 1.23 -10.43 -19.14
C GLN A 208 0.12 -11.21 -18.43
N THR A 209 -0.75 -10.52 -17.71
CA THR A 209 -1.87 -11.15 -16.99
C THR A 209 -2.89 -11.78 -17.94
N ALA A 210 -3.10 -11.19 -19.13
CA ALA A 210 -3.97 -11.74 -20.17
C ALA A 210 -3.61 -13.18 -20.56
N LEU A 211 -2.32 -13.50 -20.59
CA LEU A 211 -1.80 -14.84 -20.95
C LEU A 211 -2.15 -15.90 -19.89
N LEU A 212 -2.42 -15.47 -18.65
CA LEU A 212 -2.71 -16.34 -17.51
C LEU A 212 -4.20 -16.59 -17.34
N LEU A 213 -5.05 -15.57 -17.55
CA LEU A 213 -6.48 -15.64 -17.23
C LEU A 213 -7.36 -16.18 -18.38
N GLY A 214 -6.95 -16.01 -19.64
CA GLY A 214 -7.75 -16.42 -20.81
C GLY A 214 -9.18 -15.82 -20.83
N GLY A 215 -10.09 -16.45 -21.57
CA GLY A 215 -11.51 -16.06 -21.59
C GLY A 215 -11.78 -14.62 -22.06
N GLN A 216 -12.95 -14.10 -21.72
CA GLN A 216 -13.36 -12.74 -22.09
C GLN A 216 -12.49 -11.67 -21.41
N LEU A 217 -12.08 -11.91 -20.16
CA LEU A 217 -11.26 -10.99 -19.38
C LEU A 217 -9.84 -10.86 -19.97
N GLY A 218 -9.15 -11.97 -20.24
CA GLY A 218 -7.83 -11.95 -20.86
C GLY A 218 -7.85 -11.33 -22.27
N GLN A 219 -8.91 -11.55 -23.04
CA GLN A 219 -9.09 -10.86 -24.33
C GLN A 219 -9.24 -9.35 -24.17
N ALA A 220 -10.03 -8.87 -23.19
CA ALA A 220 -10.15 -7.44 -22.92
C ALA A 220 -8.82 -6.84 -22.45
N MET A 221 -8.09 -7.52 -21.57
CA MET A 221 -6.74 -7.12 -21.16
C MET A 221 -5.78 -7.00 -22.35
N THR A 222 -5.84 -7.94 -23.30
CA THR A 222 -5.03 -7.90 -24.53
C THR A 222 -5.39 -6.68 -25.38
N ARG A 223 -6.68 -6.48 -25.66
CA ARG A 223 -7.17 -5.35 -26.46
C ARG A 223 -6.84 -4.00 -25.83
N PHE A 224 -7.02 -3.86 -24.51
CA PHE A 224 -6.62 -2.66 -23.77
C PHE A 224 -5.11 -2.41 -23.88
N SER A 225 -4.30 -3.46 -23.79
CA SER A 225 -2.84 -3.36 -23.91
C SER A 225 -2.37 -2.95 -25.30
N ASP A 226 -3.10 -3.31 -26.35
CA ASP A 226 -2.85 -2.87 -27.74
C ASP A 226 -3.40 -1.46 -28.00
N ASN A 227 -4.58 -1.16 -27.45
CA ASN A 227 -5.30 0.10 -27.64
C ASN A 227 -6.08 0.48 -26.38
N PRO A 228 -5.51 1.34 -25.50
CA PRO A 228 -6.19 1.84 -24.30
C PRO A 228 -7.49 2.61 -24.57
N ALA A 229 -7.75 3.02 -25.82
CA ALA A 229 -8.98 3.67 -26.23
C ALA A 229 -10.10 2.69 -26.66
N ASP A 230 -9.87 1.37 -26.59
CA ASP A 230 -10.93 0.37 -26.83
C ASP A 230 -11.98 0.45 -25.73
N LYS A 231 -13.14 1.03 -26.07
CA LYS A 231 -14.24 1.27 -25.13
C LYS A 231 -14.83 0.00 -24.55
N GLU A 232 -14.87 -1.10 -25.32
CA GLU A 232 -15.41 -2.37 -24.84
C GLU A 232 -14.46 -3.04 -23.86
N ALA A 233 -13.15 -2.98 -24.14
CA ALA A 233 -12.13 -3.46 -23.23
C ALA A 233 -12.13 -2.63 -21.93
N VAL A 234 -12.14 -1.30 -22.03
CA VAL A 234 -12.19 -0.39 -20.88
C VAL A 234 -13.42 -0.66 -20.02
N ALA A 235 -14.60 -0.83 -20.64
CA ALA A 235 -15.83 -1.09 -19.89
C ALA A 235 -15.81 -2.42 -19.13
N LEU A 236 -15.09 -3.43 -19.62
CA LEU A 236 -14.96 -4.72 -18.94
C LEU A 236 -13.90 -4.72 -17.83
N LEU A 237 -12.88 -3.86 -17.94
CA LEU A 237 -11.77 -3.79 -16.99
C LEU A 237 -11.96 -2.76 -15.88
N ARG A 238 -13.07 -1.99 -15.91
CA ARG A 238 -13.45 -1.03 -14.88
C ARG A 238 -14.28 -1.67 -13.77
#